data_AF-A0A3N9NZJ8-F1
#
_entry.id   AF-A0A3N9NZJ8-F1
#
_cell.length_a   1.000
_cell.length_b   1.000
_cell.length_c   1.000
_cell.angle_alpha   90.00
_cell.angle_beta   90.00
_cell.angle_gamma   90.00
#
_symmetry.space_group_name_H-M   'P 1'
#
loop_
_entity.id
_entity.type
_entity.pdbx_description
1 polymer ?
#
loop_
_entity_poly.entity_id
_entity_poly.type
_entity_poly.pdbx_seq_one_letter_code
_entity_poly.pdbx_strand_id
1 'polypeptide(L)'
;MACWTLVQRSEGSGLSRLEPDHLRSLSQWLSEVGVKSFEHVHESLIFEKETAQTADLWIGSSYSESVAEERGIPFIPFGFPVFNRFGSSFHVSVGYRGTAEMVNYFGNVLMNGREVFR
;
A
#
# COMPACT_ATOMS: atom_id res chain seq x y z
N MET A 1 -12.52 7.55 16.29
CA MET A 1 -12.41 8.94 15.76
C MET A 1 -11.05 9.01 15.08
N ALA A 2 -10.90 9.01 13.76
CA ALA A 2 -11.71 9.64 12.73
C ALA A 2 -11.95 8.74 11.50
N CYS A 3 -13.19 8.86 11.00
CA CYS A 3 -13.72 8.50 9.68
C CYS A 3 -13.05 9.31 8.58
N TRP A 4 -12.73 8.74 7.40
CA TRP A 4 -12.90 9.37 6.06
C TRP A 4 -12.80 8.31 4.95
N THR A 5 -13.89 8.17 4.17
CA THR A 5 -14.03 7.39 2.93
C THR A 5 -13.86 8.33 1.73
N LEU A 6 -13.13 7.94 0.68
CA LEU A 6 -13.32 8.53 -0.64
C LEU A 6 -13.01 7.52 -1.75
N VAL A 7 -14.00 7.36 -2.64
CA VAL A 7 -14.05 6.49 -3.82
C VAL A 7 -14.13 7.40 -5.04
N GLN A 8 -13.32 7.16 -6.09
CA GLN A 8 -13.73 7.11 -7.52
C GLN A 8 -12.53 7.08 -8.51
N ARG A 9 -12.42 5.94 -9.20
CA ARG A 9 -12.39 5.76 -10.67
C ARG A 9 -11.40 6.59 -11.52
N SER A 10 -10.25 6.01 -11.86
CA SER A 10 -9.80 5.65 -13.24
C SER A 10 -8.29 5.36 -13.24
N GLU A 11 -7.94 4.12 -13.62
CA GLU A 11 -6.59 3.61 -13.94
C GLU A 11 -5.49 3.86 -12.87
N GLY A 12 -5.17 2.81 -12.10
CA GLY A 12 -4.08 2.79 -11.12
C GLY A 12 -4.56 3.05 -9.69
N SER A 13 -5.28 2.09 -9.07
CA SER A 13 -5.76 2.20 -7.69
C SER A 13 -4.94 1.38 -6.70
N GLY A 14 -4.39 2.05 -5.68
CA GLY A 14 -3.70 1.44 -4.56
C GLY A 14 -4.53 1.47 -3.28
N LEU A 15 -4.58 0.37 -2.52
CA LEU A 15 -5.24 0.30 -1.20
C LEU A 15 -4.20 0.43 -0.09
N SER A 16 -4.30 1.37 0.86
CA SER A 16 -3.35 1.45 1.99
C SER A 16 -3.95 1.52 3.38
N ARG A 17 -3.29 0.84 4.32
CA ARG A 17 -3.64 0.76 5.74
C ARG A 17 -2.47 1.29 6.58
N LEU A 18 -2.50 2.60 6.88
CA LEU A 18 -1.41 3.33 7.52
C LEU A 18 -1.94 4.27 8.61
N GLU A 19 -1.05 4.65 9.54
CA GLU A 19 -1.32 5.76 10.46
C GLU A 19 -1.64 7.04 9.68
N PRO A 20 -2.47 7.98 10.21
CA PRO A 20 -3.03 9.08 9.42
C PRO A 20 -2.00 10.00 8.75
N ASP A 21 -0.86 10.20 9.40
CA ASP A 21 0.29 10.97 8.90
C ASP A 21 1.05 10.19 7.83
N HIS A 22 1.30 8.89 8.05
CA HIS A 22 1.98 8.04 7.09
C HIS A 22 1.14 7.85 5.82
N LEU A 23 -0.18 7.73 5.96
CA LEU A 23 -1.16 7.72 4.87
C LEU A 23 -1.08 9.01 4.03
N ARG A 24 -1.04 10.16 4.70
CA ARG A 24 -0.97 11.47 4.03
C ARG A 24 0.35 11.65 3.28
N SER A 25 1.46 11.29 3.92
CA SER A 25 2.79 11.35 3.30
C SER A 25 2.86 10.46 2.06
N LEU A 26 2.39 9.21 2.20
CA LEU A 26 2.38 8.26 1.10
C LEU A 26 1.46 8.70 -0.04
N SER A 27 0.24 9.17 0.25
CA SER A 27 -0.71 9.60 -0.79
C SER A 27 -0.21 10.82 -1.55
N GLN A 28 0.42 11.77 -0.86
CA GLN A 28 1.06 12.92 -1.50
C GLN A 28 2.20 12.45 -2.42
N TRP A 29 3.11 11.61 -1.92
CA TRP A 29 4.19 11.09 -2.75
C TRP A 29 3.69 10.28 -3.94
N LEU A 30 2.68 9.42 -3.76
CA LEU A 30 2.07 8.65 -4.85
C LEU A 30 1.50 9.57 -5.93
N SER A 31 0.89 10.69 -5.54
CA SER A 31 0.39 11.69 -6.49
C SER A 31 1.53 12.35 -7.29
N GLU A 32 2.70 12.56 -6.68
CA GLU A 32 3.90 13.10 -7.34
C GLU A 32 4.51 12.10 -8.33
N VAL A 33 4.45 10.80 -8.02
CA VAL A 33 4.88 9.71 -8.92
C VAL A 33 3.92 9.53 -10.11
N GLY A 34 2.71 10.08 -10.02
CA GLY A 34 1.69 10.02 -11.07
C GLY A 34 0.64 8.91 -10.88
N VAL A 35 0.54 8.35 -9.66
CA VAL A 35 -0.54 7.41 -9.31
C VAL A 35 -1.84 8.20 -9.15
N LYS A 36 -2.83 7.87 -9.98
CA LYS A 36 -4.04 8.69 -10.16
C LYS A 36 -5.11 8.45 -9.10
N SER A 37 -5.16 7.26 -8.53
CA SER A 37 -6.21 6.89 -7.58
C SER A 37 -5.65 6.11 -6.40
N PHE A 38 -6.09 6.48 -5.20
CA PHE A 38 -5.65 5.83 -3.98
C PHE A 38 -6.85 5.72 -3.04
N GLU A 39 -7.16 4.49 -2.61
CA GLU A 39 -8.29 4.17 -1.73
C GLU A 39 -7.77 3.79 -0.34
N HIS A 40 -8.35 4.39 0.70
CA HIS A 40 -8.03 4.03 2.07
C HIS A 40 -9.11 3.11 2.63
N VAL A 41 -8.71 1.94 3.13
CA VAL A 41 -9.62 0.97 3.75
C VAL A 41 -9.25 0.78 5.21
N HIS A 42 -10.26 0.89 6.08
CA HIS A 42 -10.11 0.76 7.52
C HIS A 42 -10.04 -0.70 7.98
N GLU A 43 -9.37 -0.95 9.10
CA GLU A 43 -9.14 -2.29 9.67
C GLU A 43 -10.43 -3.09 9.91
N SER A 44 -11.48 -2.44 10.40
CA SER A 44 -12.78 -3.08 10.64
C SER A 44 -13.51 -3.50 9.36
N LEU A 45 -13.08 -3.00 8.19
CA LEU A 45 -13.74 -3.19 6.90
C LEU A 45 -12.98 -4.12 5.95
N ILE A 46 -11.86 -4.71 6.40
CA ILE A 46 -11.06 -5.66 5.60
C ILE A 46 -11.92 -6.82 5.05
N PHE A 47 -12.96 -7.19 5.79
CA PHE A 47 -13.90 -8.26 5.43
C PHE A 47 -15.03 -7.81 4.50
N GLU A 48 -15.28 -6.50 4.32
CA GLU A 48 -16.34 -5.99 3.45
C GLU A 48 -15.87 -5.85 1.98
N LYS A 49 -16.13 -6.97 1.31
CA LYS A 49 -16.01 -7.44 -0.08
C LYS A 49 -15.93 -6.54 -1.34
N GLU A 50 -16.05 -5.21 -1.35
CA GLU A 50 -16.27 -4.51 -2.64
C GLU A 50 -15.09 -3.73 -3.23
N THR A 51 -14.26 -3.05 -2.44
CA THR A 51 -13.29 -2.09 -3.00
C THR A 51 -12.08 -2.73 -3.69
N ALA A 52 -11.64 -3.90 -3.25
CA ALA A 52 -10.38 -4.49 -3.76
C ALA A 52 -10.52 -5.49 -4.90
N GLN A 53 -11.56 -5.39 -5.75
CA GLN A 53 -11.62 -6.24 -6.96
C GLN A 53 -10.88 -5.62 -8.15
N THR A 54 -10.45 -4.36 -8.06
CA THR A 54 -9.86 -3.62 -9.20
C THR A 54 -8.60 -2.84 -8.84
N ALA A 55 -7.97 -3.14 -7.70
CA ALA A 55 -6.72 -2.49 -7.30
C ALA A 55 -5.52 -3.18 -7.97
N ASP A 56 -4.60 -2.37 -8.51
CA ASP A 56 -3.35 -2.84 -9.12
C ASP A 56 -2.27 -3.10 -8.06
N LEU A 57 -2.43 -2.54 -6.86
CA LEU A 57 -1.46 -2.63 -5.77
C LEU A 57 -2.16 -2.57 -4.40
N TRP A 58 -1.76 -3.46 -3.49
CA TRP A 58 -2.17 -3.40 -2.09
C TRP A 58 -0.98 -3.00 -1.22
N ILE A 59 -1.16 -2.04 -0.34
CA ILE A 59 -0.16 -1.50 0.58
C ILE A 59 -0.70 -1.66 2.01
N GLY A 60 0.10 -2.07 2.99
CA GLY A 60 -0.38 -2.05 4.37
C GLY A 60 0.34 -2.99 5.32
N SER A 61 -0.31 -3.24 6.46
CA SER A 61 0.24 -4.11 7.51
C SER A 61 0.16 -5.59 7.11
N SER A 62 0.98 -6.43 7.78
CA SER A 62 1.03 -7.88 7.55
C SER A 62 -0.33 -8.56 7.68
N TYR A 63 -1.24 -8.02 8.49
CA TYR A 63 -2.60 -8.57 8.64
C TYR A 63 -3.43 -8.53 7.36
N SER A 64 -3.10 -7.63 6.42
CA SER A 64 -3.81 -7.49 5.15
C SER A 64 -3.19 -8.29 4.00
N GLU A 65 -2.04 -8.92 4.21
CA GLU A 65 -1.36 -9.74 3.20
C GLU A 65 -2.25 -10.89 2.72
N SER A 66 -2.93 -11.59 3.63
CA SER A 66 -3.81 -12.71 3.28
C SER A 66 -4.95 -12.33 2.34
N VAL A 67 -5.47 -11.10 2.47
CA VAL A 67 -6.52 -10.58 1.60
C VAL A 67 -5.98 -10.21 0.22
N ALA A 68 -4.76 -9.66 0.16
CA ALA A 68 -4.09 -9.40 -1.10
C ALA A 68 -3.77 -10.71 -1.85
N GLU A 69 -3.29 -11.73 -1.13
CA GLU A 69 -3.04 -13.07 -1.68
C GLU A 69 -4.33 -13.74 -2.20
N GLU A 70 -5.42 -13.71 -1.43
CA GLU A 70 -6.72 -14.26 -1.85
C GLU A 70 -7.23 -13.63 -3.15
N ARG A 71 -6.95 -12.33 -3.35
CA ARG A 71 -7.40 -11.58 -4.52
C ARG A 71 -6.37 -11.53 -5.66
N GLY A 72 -5.19 -12.11 -5.49
CA GLY A 72 -4.12 -12.11 -6.50
C GLY A 72 -3.55 -10.71 -6.79
N ILE A 73 -3.61 -9.79 -5.83
CA ILE A 73 -3.11 -8.42 -5.96
C ILE A 73 -1.69 -8.35 -5.38
N PRO A 74 -0.72 -7.69 -6.06
CA PRO A 74 0.61 -7.47 -5.51
C PRO A 74 0.55 -6.73 -4.16
N PHE A 75 1.26 -7.24 -3.16
CA PHE A 75 1.27 -6.69 -1.80
C PHE A 75 2.60 -5.97 -1.49
N ILE A 76 2.50 -4.81 -0.85
CA ILE A 76 3.61 -4.05 -0.30
C ILE A 76 3.41 -3.89 1.21
N PRO A 77 4.25 -4.53 2.04
CA PRO A 77 4.26 -4.28 3.48
C PRO A 77 4.75 -2.85 3.75
N PHE A 78 3.86 -2.02 4.28
CA PHE A 78 4.16 -0.63 4.62
C PHE A 78 3.34 -0.19 5.83
N GLY A 79 3.96 0.60 6.70
CA GLY A 79 3.37 1.01 7.99
C GLY A 79 3.62 0.01 9.11
N PHE A 80 2.63 -0.15 9.99
CA PHE A 80 2.75 -0.92 11.21
C PHE A 80 1.48 -1.76 11.47
N PRO A 81 1.59 -3.01 11.95
CA PRO A 81 2.81 -3.82 12.13
C PRO A 81 3.24 -4.58 10.86
N VAL A 82 4.55 -4.78 10.70
CA VAL A 82 5.15 -5.65 9.66
C VAL A 82 6.03 -6.71 10.31
N PHE A 83 5.46 -7.89 10.58
CA PHE A 83 6.15 -9.01 11.28
C PHE A 83 6.58 -10.15 10.34
N ASN A 84 5.99 -10.21 9.14
CA ASN A 84 6.19 -11.26 8.14
C ASN A 84 7.41 -11.02 7.23
N ARG A 85 8.16 -9.92 7.43
CA ARG A 85 9.36 -9.57 6.67
C ARG A 85 10.50 -9.25 7.61
N PHE A 86 11.61 -9.95 7.44
CA PHE A 86 12.83 -9.65 8.20
C PHE A 86 13.44 -8.34 7.71
N GLY A 87 13.90 -7.52 8.66
CA GLY A 87 14.54 -6.25 8.35
C GLY A 87 13.59 -5.15 7.86
N SER A 88 12.27 -5.35 7.92
CA SER A 88 11.26 -4.32 7.63
C SER A 88 11.50 -3.03 8.44
N SER A 89 11.95 -3.17 9.69
CA SER A 89 12.27 -2.04 10.58
C SER A 89 13.51 -1.24 10.16
N PHE A 90 14.37 -1.77 9.29
CA PHE A 90 15.54 -1.05 8.76
C PHE A 90 15.23 -0.30 7.45
N HIS A 91 14.02 -0.46 6.90
CA HIS A 91 13.61 0.26 5.71
C HIS A 91 13.28 1.72 6.07
N VAL A 92 13.87 2.66 5.32
CA VAL A 92 13.67 4.09 5.53
C VAL A 92 12.75 4.63 4.43
N SER A 93 11.55 5.10 4.81
CA SER A 93 10.60 5.71 3.86
C SER A 93 10.78 7.22 3.68
N VAL A 94 11.62 7.85 4.51
CA VAL A 94 11.77 9.32 4.58
C VAL A 94 13.10 9.82 4.01
N GLY A 95 13.11 11.08 3.58
CA GLY A 95 14.28 11.74 2.98
C GLY A 95 14.59 11.25 1.56
N TYR A 96 15.44 11.97 0.83
CA TYR A 96 15.68 11.70 -0.59
C TYR A 96 16.15 10.27 -0.90
N ARG A 97 17.03 9.73 -0.07
CA ARG A 97 17.52 8.36 -0.24
C ARG A 97 16.40 7.35 0.03
N GLY A 98 15.64 7.51 1.11
CA GLY A 98 14.53 6.63 1.44
C GLY A 98 13.45 6.65 0.37
N THR A 99 13.09 7.83 -0.12
CA THR A 99 12.13 7.99 -1.21
C THR A 99 12.64 7.34 -2.51
N ALA A 100 13.92 7.49 -2.86
CA ALA A 100 14.49 6.82 -4.04
C ALA A 100 14.49 5.29 -3.91
N GLU A 101 14.81 4.76 -2.72
CA GLU A 101 14.69 3.32 -2.41
C GLU A 101 13.23 2.86 -2.51
N MET A 102 12.27 3.67 -2.04
CA MET A 102 10.84 3.41 -2.11
C MET A 102 10.30 3.38 -3.54
N VAL A 103 10.72 4.32 -4.40
CA VAL A 103 10.39 4.31 -5.85
C VAL A 103 10.85 3.00 -6.49
N ASN A 104 12.11 2.61 -6.26
CA ASN A 104 12.65 1.37 -6.81
C ASN A 104 11.91 0.13 -6.29
N TYR A 105 11.58 0.11 -5.00
CA TYR A 105 10.86 -1.00 -4.40
C TYR A 105 9.45 -1.15 -4.99
N PHE A 106 8.67 -0.07 -5.02
CA PHE A 106 7.30 -0.07 -5.57
C PHE A 106 7.31 -0.41 -7.06
N GLY A 107 8.23 0.17 -7.83
CA GLY A 107 8.38 -0.11 -9.26
C GLY A 107 8.68 -1.59 -9.53
N ASN A 108 9.58 -2.20 -8.75
CA ASN A 108 9.91 -3.61 -8.89
C ASN A 108 8.73 -4.52 -8.53
N VAL A 109 7.91 -4.19 -7.53
CA VAL A 109 6.71 -4.98 -7.19
C VAL A 109 5.68 -4.91 -8.31
N LEU A 110 5.44 -3.71 -8.86
CA LEU A 110 4.52 -3.51 -9.99
C LEU A 110 4.98 -4.25 -11.25
N MET A 111 6.28 -4.22 -11.58
CA MET A 111 6.82 -4.90 -12.76
C MET A 111 6.75 -6.43 -12.64
N ASN A 112 7.00 -6.97 -11.45
CA ASN A 112 7.03 -8.42 -11.25
C ASN A 112 5.63 -9.01 -11.03
N GLY A 113 4.62 -8.20 -10.72
CA GLY A 113 3.27 -8.67 -10.39
C GLY A 113 3.20 -9.50 -9.10
N ARG A 114 4.27 -9.47 -8.31
CA ARG A 114 4.43 -10.15 -7.02
C ARG A 114 5.49 -9.43 -6.19
N GLU A 115 5.42 -9.59 -4.88
CA GLU A 115 6.48 -9.09 -4.01
C GLU A 115 7.82 -9.79 -4.34
N VAL A 116 8.89 -9.01 -4.46
CA VAL A 116 10.22 -9.47 -4.87
C VAL A 116 10.94 -10.26 -3.77
N PHE A 117 10.49 -10.11 -2.52
CA PHE A 117 11.06 -10.78 -1.36
C PHE A 117 10.14 -11.92 -0.90
N ARG A 118 10.31 -13.10 -1.52
CA ARG A 118 9.80 -14.36 -0.99
C ARG A 118 10.93 -15.37 -0.91
#